data_AF-A0A7W9KD54-F1
#
_entry.id   AF-A0A7W9KD54-F1
#
_cell.length_a   1.000
_cell.length_b   1.000
_cell.length_c   1.000
_cell.angle_alpha   90.00
_cell.angle_beta   90.00
_cell.angle_gamma   90.00
#
_symmetry.space_group_name_H-M   'P 1'
#
loop_
_entity.id
_entity.type
_entity.pdbx_description
1 polymer ?
#
loop_
_entity_poly.entity_id
_entity_poly.type
_entity_poly.pdbx_seq_one_letter_code
_entity_poly.pdbx_strand_id
1 'polypeptide(L)'
;MRSALLAAVLSGVVVLTAACGSSSPVAKDCTPDQNAVTTAQAAKTKADADLKTADDKVAKAKADSTAADAAMNKANADADALSASGATDAESSAKAAEAAATAAEAISKSTDAIVALKAAQDEQDKVKAKADEAAKTVKAAQDKLTACKG
;
A
#
# COMPACT_ATOMS: atom_id res chain seq x y z
N MET A 1 3.85 -48.55 -26.89
CA MET A 1 4.59 -48.93 -28.11
C MET A 1 5.57 -47.80 -28.41
N ARG A 2 6.89 -48.02 -28.22
CA ARG A 2 7.90 -48.18 -29.29
C ARG A 2 7.99 -46.92 -30.17
N SER A 3 9.08 -46.16 -30.28
CA SER A 3 10.54 -46.43 -30.30
C SER A 3 11.28 -45.08 -30.09
N ALA A 4 12.34 -44.93 -29.28
CA ALA A 4 13.74 -45.36 -29.44
C ALA A 4 14.49 -44.74 -30.64
N LEU A 5 15.61 -44.03 -30.37
CA LEU A 5 16.93 -43.95 -31.06
C LEU A 5 17.66 -42.64 -30.64
N LEU A 6 18.62 -42.62 -29.71
CA LEU A 6 20.05 -42.98 -29.78
C LEU A 6 20.82 -42.37 -30.98
N ALA A 7 21.72 -41.41 -30.69
CA ALA A 7 22.99 -41.26 -31.40
C ALA A 7 23.98 -40.44 -30.56
N ALA A 8 24.97 -41.14 -30.00
CA ALA A 8 26.19 -40.58 -29.46
C ALA A 8 27.10 -40.09 -30.61
N VAL A 9 27.76 -38.95 -30.43
CA VAL A 9 28.98 -38.63 -31.18
C VAL A 9 30.06 -38.22 -30.18
N LEU A 10 30.90 -39.21 -29.88
CA LEU A 10 32.22 -39.04 -29.30
C LEU A 10 33.16 -38.53 -30.40
N SER A 11 33.59 -37.28 -30.29
CA SER A 11 34.78 -36.72 -30.95
C SER A 11 35.32 -35.69 -29.96
N GLY A 12 36.27 -36.02 -29.09
CA GLY A 12 37.65 -36.22 -29.47
C GLY A 12 38.45 -34.95 -29.13
N VAL A 13 38.78 -34.78 -27.85
CA VAL A 13 39.89 -33.91 -27.42
C VAL A 13 40.67 -34.66 -26.35
N VAL A 14 41.69 -35.38 -26.81
CA VAL A 14 42.81 -35.81 -25.98
C VAL A 14 43.70 -34.58 -25.79
N VAL A 15 43.79 -34.07 -24.56
CA VAL A 15 44.96 -33.30 -24.13
C VAL A 15 45.52 -34.00 -22.90
N LEU A 16 46.69 -34.61 -23.11
CA LEU A 16 47.52 -35.23 -22.09
C LEU A 16 48.11 -34.16 -21.14
N THR A 17 47.87 -34.38 -19.85
CA THR A 17 48.77 -34.18 -18.69
C THR A 17 49.80 -33.04 -18.72
N ALA A 18 49.65 -32.10 -17.78
CA ALA A 18 50.77 -31.62 -16.97
C ALA A 18 50.24 -31.11 -15.62
N ALA A 19 50.73 -31.69 -14.53
CA ALA A 19 50.61 -31.15 -13.19
C ALA A 19 51.37 -29.83 -13.10
N CYS A 20 50.69 -28.74 -12.73
CA CYS A 20 51.27 -27.63 -11.98
C CYS A 20 50.13 -26.76 -11.46
N GLY A 21 50.20 -26.43 -10.18
CA GLY A 21 49.16 -25.77 -9.43
C GLY A 21 48.77 -24.43 -10.04
N SER A 22 47.47 -24.21 -10.12
CA SER A 22 46.83 -22.90 -10.13
C SER A 22 45.40 -23.15 -9.73
N SER A 23 45.18 -23.36 -8.43
CA SER A 23 43.90 -23.06 -7.81
C SER A 23 43.73 -21.55 -7.95
N SER A 24 43.44 -21.08 -9.16
CA SER A 24 42.99 -19.71 -9.39
C SER A 24 41.82 -19.53 -8.44
N PRO A 25 41.85 -18.54 -7.54
CA PRO A 25 40.69 -18.29 -6.70
C PRO A 25 39.56 -18.02 -7.69
N VAL A 26 38.56 -18.89 -7.71
CA VAL A 26 37.33 -18.63 -8.45
C VAL A 26 36.86 -17.30 -7.93
N ALA A 27 36.95 -16.24 -8.75
CA ALA A 27 36.48 -14.93 -8.37
C ALA A 27 35.03 -15.11 -7.95
N LYS A 28 34.72 -14.74 -6.71
CA LYS A 28 33.41 -14.97 -6.09
C LYS A 28 32.39 -14.15 -6.88
N ASP A 29 31.58 -14.81 -7.68
CA ASP A 29 30.57 -14.14 -8.51
C ASP A 29 29.38 -13.73 -7.64
N CYS A 30 29.34 -12.44 -7.29
CA CYS A 30 28.25 -11.86 -6.52
C CYS A 30 27.15 -11.23 -7.39
N THR A 31 27.17 -11.45 -8.71
CA THR A 31 26.16 -10.92 -9.64
C THR A 31 24.73 -11.31 -9.23
N PRO A 32 24.43 -12.55 -8.79
CA PRO A 32 23.09 -12.91 -8.32
C PRO A 32 22.62 -12.07 -7.12
N ASP A 33 23.50 -11.80 -6.15
CA ASP A 33 23.19 -11.00 -4.97
C ASP A 33 23.02 -9.51 -5.32
N GLN A 34 23.81 -8.99 -6.28
CA GLN A 34 23.65 -7.63 -6.80
C GLN A 34 22.30 -7.44 -7.48
N ASN A 35 21.88 -8.42 -8.28
CA ASN A 35 20.56 -8.43 -8.91
C ASN A 35 19.45 -8.48 -7.86
N ALA A 36 19.60 -9.31 -6.81
CA ALA A 36 18.64 -9.41 -5.73
C ALA A 36 18.46 -8.07 -4.97
N VAL A 37 19.56 -7.36 -4.68
CA VAL A 37 19.51 -6.01 -4.08
C VAL A 37 18.76 -5.04 -5.01
N THR A 38 19.08 -5.04 -6.30
CA THR A 38 18.45 -4.16 -7.29
C THR A 38 16.93 -4.41 -7.37
N THR A 39 16.51 -5.67 -7.44
CA THR A 39 15.09 -6.05 -7.42
C THR A 39 14.40 -5.65 -6.13
N ALA A 40 15.02 -5.88 -4.97
CA ALA A 40 14.47 -5.48 -3.67
C ALA A 40 14.34 -3.95 -3.56
N GLN A 41 15.31 -3.20 -4.07
CA GLN A 41 15.29 -1.73 -4.07
C GLN A 41 14.15 -1.19 -4.95
N ALA A 42 13.94 -1.78 -6.13
CA ALA A 42 12.82 -1.44 -7.00
C ALA A 42 11.47 -1.74 -6.33
N ALA A 43 11.34 -2.89 -5.66
CA ALA A 43 10.14 -3.24 -4.90
C ALA A 43 9.88 -2.27 -3.75
N LYS A 44 10.92 -1.85 -3.02
CA LYS A 44 10.82 -0.83 -1.97
C LYS A 44 10.35 0.50 -2.52
N THR A 45 10.95 0.99 -3.62
CA THR A 45 10.52 2.24 -4.26
C THR A 45 9.04 2.21 -4.64
N LYS A 46 8.56 1.08 -5.16
CA LYS A 46 7.13 0.91 -5.45
C LYS A 46 6.29 0.96 -4.18
N ALA A 47 6.70 0.24 -3.13
CA ALA A 47 5.95 0.20 -1.86
C ALA A 47 5.90 1.58 -1.17
N ASP A 48 6.99 2.36 -1.23
CA ASP A 48 7.03 3.73 -0.71
C ASP A 48 6.07 4.66 -1.49
N ALA A 49 5.98 4.50 -2.81
CA ALA A 49 5.04 5.27 -3.65
C ALA A 49 3.57 4.88 -3.37
N ASP A 50 3.30 3.58 -3.18
CA ASP A 50 1.99 3.09 -2.78
C ASP A 50 1.62 3.65 -1.39
N LEU A 51 2.57 3.69 -0.44
CA LEU A 51 2.36 4.24 0.91
C LEU A 51 2.03 5.73 0.84
N LYS A 52 2.78 6.52 0.05
CA LYS A 52 2.46 7.94 -0.17
C LYS A 52 1.04 8.12 -0.72
N THR A 53 0.63 7.28 -1.66
CA THR A 53 -0.73 7.33 -2.22
C THR A 53 -1.78 7.00 -1.18
N ALA A 54 -1.51 6.07 -0.27
CA ALA A 54 -2.41 5.74 0.84
C ALA A 54 -2.48 6.88 1.87
N ASP A 55 -1.35 7.51 2.20
CA ASP A 55 -1.30 8.69 3.07
C ASP A 55 -2.15 9.84 2.50
N ASP A 56 -2.02 10.13 1.20
CA ASP A 56 -2.80 11.18 0.53
C ASP A 56 -4.31 10.86 0.55
N LYS A 57 -4.70 9.58 0.41
CA LYS A 57 -6.10 9.14 0.55
C LYS A 57 -6.64 9.34 1.96
N VAL A 58 -5.87 9.00 3.00
CA VAL A 58 -6.26 9.23 4.40
C VAL A 58 -6.39 10.71 4.70
N ALA A 59 -5.45 11.53 4.21
CA ALA A 59 -5.51 12.98 4.38
C ALA A 59 -6.78 13.57 3.75
N LYS A 60 -7.13 13.13 2.53
CA LYS A 60 -8.38 13.53 1.87
C LYS A 60 -9.61 13.06 2.66
N ALA A 61 -9.69 11.78 3.03
CA ALA A 61 -10.83 11.26 3.78
C ALA A 61 -11.01 11.96 5.14
N LYS A 62 -9.92 12.36 5.79
CA LYS A 62 -9.96 13.12 7.04
C LYS A 62 -10.52 14.53 6.83
N ALA A 63 -10.15 15.19 5.73
CA ALA A 63 -10.71 16.48 5.36
C ALA A 63 -12.21 16.37 5.06
N ASP A 64 -12.62 15.34 4.30
CA ASP A 64 -14.02 15.08 3.97
C ASP A 64 -14.85 14.79 5.24
N SER A 65 -14.34 13.97 6.16
CA SER A 65 -14.96 13.71 7.47
C SER A 65 -15.12 14.98 8.30
N THR A 66 -14.09 15.84 8.33
CA THR A 66 -14.15 17.12 9.08
C THR A 66 -15.20 18.06 8.49
N ALA A 67 -15.28 18.14 7.16
CA ALA A 67 -16.28 18.96 6.48
C ALA A 67 -17.70 18.44 6.71
N ALA A 68 -17.88 17.12 6.69
CA ALA A 68 -19.18 16.49 6.96
C ALA A 68 -19.64 16.71 8.40
N ASP A 69 -18.74 16.60 9.38
CA ASP A 69 -19.05 16.90 10.79
C ASP A 69 -19.43 18.37 11.00
N ALA A 70 -18.74 19.30 10.33
CA ALA A 70 -19.09 20.72 10.38
C ALA A 70 -20.49 20.99 9.79
N ALA A 71 -20.82 20.35 8.66
CA ALA A 71 -22.13 20.46 8.05
C ALA A 71 -23.24 19.87 8.93
N MET A 72 -22.98 18.71 9.56
CA MET A 72 -23.86 18.09 10.54
C MET A 72 -24.14 19.01 11.73
N ASN A 73 -23.09 19.58 12.33
CA ASN A 73 -23.23 20.49 13.47
C ASN A 73 -24.03 21.75 13.11
N LYS A 74 -23.81 22.29 11.91
CA LYS A 74 -24.60 23.42 11.41
C LYS A 74 -26.07 23.05 11.23
N ALA A 75 -26.36 21.93 10.56
CA ALA A 75 -27.73 21.51 10.32
C ALA A 75 -28.49 21.21 11.62
N ASN A 76 -27.83 20.63 12.62
CA ASN A 76 -28.40 20.45 13.96
C ASN A 76 -28.70 21.81 14.63
N ALA A 77 -27.77 22.77 14.56
CA ALA A 77 -27.99 24.09 15.13
C ALA A 77 -29.15 24.85 14.45
N ASP A 78 -29.26 24.74 13.12
CA ASP A 78 -30.36 25.33 12.36
C ASP A 78 -31.71 24.69 12.74
N ALA A 79 -31.74 23.36 12.93
CA ALA A 79 -32.92 22.63 13.40
C ALA A 79 -33.32 22.98 14.84
N ASP A 80 -32.34 23.14 15.75
CA ASP A 80 -32.56 23.54 17.13
C ASP A 80 -33.08 24.99 17.21
N ALA A 81 -32.52 25.90 16.41
CA ALA A 81 -32.97 27.30 16.36
C ALA A 81 -34.41 27.42 15.86
N LEU A 82 -34.78 26.64 14.84
CA LEU A 82 -36.16 26.59 14.34
C LEU A 82 -37.12 25.98 15.37
N SER A 83 -36.72 24.90 16.04
CA SER A 83 -37.51 24.28 17.10
C SER A 83 -37.73 25.24 18.29
N ALA A 84 -36.71 26.02 18.65
CA ALA A 84 -36.77 27.01 19.72
C ALA A 84 -37.58 28.27 19.36
N SER A 85 -37.80 28.56 18.07
CA SER A 85 -38.53 29.75 17.62
C SER A 85 -40.01 29.76 18.02
N GLY A 86 -40.56 28.61 18.45
CA GLY A 86 -41.92 28.50 19.00
C GLY A 86 -43.04 28.85 18.01
N ALA A 87 -42.72 28.93 16.72
CA ALA A 87 -43.68 29.26 15.69
C ALA A 87 -44.59 28.04 15.41
N THR A 88 -45.89 28.22 15.64
CA THR A 88 -46.90 27.14 15.71
C THR A 88 -47.79 27.04 14.49
N ASP A 89 -47.58 27.90 13.49
CA ASP A 89 -48.30 27.81 12.22
C ASP A 89 -47.78 26.65 11.35
N ALA A 90 -48.58 26.28 10.35
CA ALA A 90 -48.28 25.17 9.47
C ALA A 90 -46.99 25.39 8.65
N GLU A 91 -46.68 26.64 8.29
CA GLU A 91 -45.48 26.98 7.53
C GLU A 91 -44.22 26.79 8.38
N SER A 92 -44.28 27.20 9.64
CA SER A 92 -43.20 27.06 10.61
C SER A 92 -42.97 25.61 10.99
N SER A 93 -44.04 24.83 11.11
CA SER A 93 -43.97 23.38 11.30
C SER A 93 -43.31 22.68 10.10
N ALA A 94 -43.64 23.09 8.88
CA ALA A 94 -43.00 22.56 7.67
C ALA A 94 -41.50 22.90 7.61
N LYS A 95 -41.12 24.14 7.94
CA LYS A 95 -39.71 24.57 8.02
C LYS A 95 -38.92 23.79 9.08
N ALA A 96 -39.51 23.55 10.25
CA ALA A 96 -38.88 22.73 11.28
C ALA A 96 -38.67 21.28 10.82
N ALA A 97 -39.66 20.70 10.12
CA ALA A 97 -39.55 19.35 9.56
C ALA A 97 -38.47 19.27 8.46
N GLU A 98 -38.37 20.28 7.58
CA GLU A 98 -37.33 20.36 6.54
C GLU A 98 -35.92 20.48 7.15
N ALA A 99 -35.76 21.27 8.21
CA ALA A 99 -34.50 21.39 8.92
C ALA A 99 -34.11 20.09 9.63
N ALA A 100 -35.06 19.42 10.29
CA ALA A 100 -34.83 18.11 10.90
C ALA A 100 -34.43 17.04 9.87
N ALA A 101 -35.07 17.03 8.69
CA ALA A 101 -34.69 16.15 7.58
C ALA A 101 -33.28 16.46 7.07
N THR A 102 -32.94 17.75 6.89
CA THR A 102 -31.61 18.20 6.49
C THR A 102 -30.54 17.80 7.50
N ALA A 103 -30.84 17.92 8.80
CA ALA A 103 -29.97 17.46 9.88
C ALA A 103 -29.74 15.94 9.81
N ALA A 104 -30.79 15.15 9.62
CA ALA A 104 -30.67 13.70 9.46
C ALA A 104 -29.82 13.31 8.24
N GLU A 105 -29.99 13.98 7.09
CA GLU A 105 -29.15 13.77 5.91
C GLU A 105 -27.68 14.13 6.18
N ALA A 106 -27.42 15.22 6.90
CA ALA A 106 -26.07 15.63 7.25
C ALA A 106 -25.39 14.64 8.22
N ILE A 107 -26.13 14.10 9.19
CA ILE A 107 -25.67 13.02 10.08
C ILE A 107 -25.30 11.77 9.28
N SER A 108 -26.13 11.37 8.30
CA SER A 108 -25.83 10.23 7.43
C SER A 108 -24.53 10.46 6.65
N LYS A 109 -24.36 11.64 6.05
CA LYS A 109 -23.13 12.00 5.30
C LYS A 109 -21.88 12.03 6.18
N SER A 110 -21.98 12.53 7.42
CA SER A 110 -20.90 12.47 8.41
C SER A 110 -20.54 11.02 8.74
N THR A 111 -21.54 10.16 8.98
CA THR A 111 -21.33 8.75 9.26
C THR A 111 -20.62 8.04 8.10
N ASP A 112 -21.08 8.26 6.87
CA ASP A 112 -20.46 7.69 5.67
C ASP A 112 -19.00 8.16 5.51
N ALA A 113 -18.71 9.43 5.80
CA ALA A 113 -17.36 9.98 5.75
C ALA A 113 -16.43 9.37 6.82
N ILE A 114 -16.94 9.12 8.03
CA ILE A 114 -16.21 8.44 9.11
C ILE A 114 -15.88 7.00 8.69
N VAL A 115 -16.85 6.28 8.11
CA VAL A 115 -16.64 4.91 7.60
C VAL A 115 -15.59 4.90 6.49
N ALA A 116 -15.65 5.86 5.56
CA ALA A 116 -14.66 6.01 4.49
C ALA A 116 -13.25 6.33 5.02
N LEU A 117 -13.14 7.20 6.03
CA LEU A 117 -11.88 7.50 6.69
C LEU A 117 -11.28 6.25 7.33
N LYS A 118 -12.10 5.46 8.04
CA LYS A 118 -11.63 4.21 8.65
C LYS A 118 -11.15 3.21 7.60
N ALA A 119 -11.90 3.04 6.51
CA ALA A 119 -11.48 2.17 5.41
C ALA A 119 -10.15 2.63 4.77
N ALA A 120 -9.93 3.95 4.65
CA ALA A 120 -8.67 4.48 4.15
C ALA A 120 -7.50 4.22 5.13
N GLN A 121 -7.73 4.35 6.44
CA GLN A 121 -6.73 4.04 7.47
C GLN A 121 -6.37 2.55 7.48
N ASP A 122 -7.36 1.67 7.39
CA ASP A 122 -7.12 0.22 7.32
C ASP A 122 -6.30 -0.17 6.08
N GLU A 123 -6.51 0.51 4.94
CA GLU A 123 -5.71 0.30 3.74
C GLU A 123 -4.29 0.87 3.90
N GLN A 124 -4.15 2.05 4.51
CA GLN A 124 -2.85 2.64 4.83
C GLN A 124 -2.02 1.70 5.70
N ASP A 125 -2.60 1.10 6.73
CA ASP A 125 -1.91 0.16 7.62
C ASP A 125 -1.40 -1.08 6.86
N LYS A 126 -2.19 -1.61 5.94
CA LYS A 126 -1.77 -2.74 5.07
C LYS A 126 -0.62 -2.36 4.15
N VAL A 127 -0.69 -1.17 3.54
CA VAL A 127 0.36 -0.68 2.63
C VAL A 127 1.64 -0.38 3.40
N LYS A 128 1.52 0.21 4.60
CA LYS A 128 2.64 0.45 5.50
C LYS A 128 3.35 -0.84 5.89
N ALA A 129 2.61 -1.89 6.25
CA ALA A 129 3.18 -3.20 6.52
C ALA A 129 3.95 -3.75 5.30
N LYS A 130 3.44 -3.59 4.08
CA LYS A 130 4.16 -3.99 2.86
C LYS A 130 5.44 -3.18 2.63
N ALA A 131 5.42 -1.87 2.89
CA ALA A 131 6.60 -1.02 2.79
C ALA A 131 7.68 -1.43 3.80
N ASP A 132 7.28 -1.74 5.04
CA ASP A 132 8.19 -2.25 6.08
C ASP A 132 8.80 -3.60 5.69
N GLU A 133 8.01 -4.54 5.16
CA GLU A 133 8.51 -5.82 4.65
C GLU A 133 9.46 -5.66 3.45
N ALA A 134 9.18 -4.71 2.54
CA ALA A 134 10.09 -4.39 1.44
C ALA A 134 11.43 -3.82 1.96
N ALA A 135 11.39 -2.96 2.99
CA ALA A 135 12.59 -2.44 3.62
C ALA A 135 13.43 -3.54 4.29
N LYS A 136 12.80 -4.49 4.99
CA LYS A 136 13.47 -5.67 5.54
C LYS A 136 14.11 -6.53 4.45
N THR A 137 13.41 -6.72 3.33
CA THR A 137 13.91 -7.49 2.18
C THR A 137 15.14 -6.84 1.55
N VAL A 138 15.15 -5.50 1.40
CA VAL A 138 16.33 -4.76 0.94
C VAL A 138 17.51 -4.99 1.88
N LYS A 139 17.30 -4.85 3.19
CA LYS A 139 18.35 -5.09 4.18
C LYS A 139 18.91 -6.50 4.10
N ALA A 140 18.04 -7.51 4.04
CA ALA A 140 18.47 -8.90 3.91
C ALA A 140 19.25 -9.19 2.61
N ALA A 141 18.86 -8.58 1.49
CA ALA A 141 19.60 -8.69 0.23
C ALA A 141 20.98 -8.01 0.32
N GLN A 142 21.07 -6.85 0.98
CA GLN A 142 22.32 -6.13 1.21
C GLN A 142 23.28 -6.91 2.11
N ASP A 143 22.76 -7.55 3.17
CA ASP A 143 23.55 -8.40 4.06
C ASP A 143 24.16 -9.59 3.30
N LYS A 144 23.37 -10.24 2.43
CA LYS A 144 23.86 -11.32 1.55
C LYS A 144 24.95 -10.85 0.59
N LEU A 145 24.74 -9.70 -0.06
CA LEU A 145 25.73 -9.12 -0.96
C LEU A 145 27.04 -8.79 -0.24
N THR A 146 26.96 -8.28 0.99
CA THR A 146 28.13 -8.01 1.83
C THR A 146 28.87 -9.30 2.17
N ALA A 147 28.14 -10.36 2.53
CA ALA A 147 28.73 -11.68 2.81
C ALA A 147 29.33 -12.36 1.57
N CYS A 148 28.82 -12.08 0.37
CA CYS A 148 29.43 -12.56 -0.87
C CYS A 148 30.74 -11.83 -1.19
N LYS A 149 30.80 -10.51 -0.94
CA LYS A 149 31.99 -9.67 -1.20
C LYS A 149 33.11 -9.83 -0.16
N GLY A 150 32.76 -10.21 1.07
CA GLY A 150 33.71 -10.58 2.14
C GLY A 150 34.18 -12.02 2.04
#